data_AF-A0A7W0NNU9-F1
#
_entry.id   AF-A0A7W0NNU9-F1
#
_cell.length_a   1.000
_cell.length_b   1.000
_cell.length_c   1.000
_cell.angle_alpha   90.00
_cell.angle_beta   90.00
_cell.angle_gamma   90.00
#
_symmetry.space_group_name_H-M   'P 1'
#
loop_
_entity.id
_entity.type
_entity.pdbx_description
1 polymer ?
#
loop_
_entity_poly.entity_id
_entity_poly.type
_entity_poly.pdbx_seq_one_letter_code
_entity_poly.pdbx_strand_id
1 'polypeptide(L)'
;MSEAESRHRHTAADTYSGVNFFDRVRSVAGAILMASGAASIVGSMLDWVTITPPPKLRPPLREMGMQEVKGSEPFSGIEAGDGWWVAGAGVIMILAAGMLMLRRRSLYAWIALVAAMVIGGITFADFRAIGDLGSGLSRRMDIVGLAKPSLGIALVAASALVGIVASGAGIAATPRTPLPKGQFTYPS
;
A
#
# COMPACT_ATOMS: atom_id res chain seq x y z
N MET A 1 -44.57 -24.34 23.24
CA MET A 1 -43.33 -23.61 22.91
C MET A 1 -43.52 -22.18 23.37
N SER A 2 -42.75 -21.75 24.37
CA SER A 2 -42.92 -20.44 25.03
C SER A 2 -42.29 -19.33 24.19
N GLU A 3 -42.91 -18.15 24.15
CA GLU A 3 -42.42 -16.95 23.46
C GLU A 3 -40.98 -16.55 23.91
N ALA A 4 -40.61 -16.90 25.14
CA ALA A 4 -39.26 -16.71 25.67
C ALA A 4 -38.20 -17.58 24.98
N GLU A 5 -38.59 -18.79 24.54
CA GLU A 5 -37.68 -19.74 23.88
C GLU A 5 -37.39 -19.33 22.43
N SER A 6 -38.37 -18.73 21.73
CA SER A 6 -38.13 -18.22 20.37
C SER A 6 -37.22 -16.98 20.39
N ARG A 7 -37.40 -16.06 21.35
CA ARG A 7 -36.56 -14.86 21.49
C ARG A 7 -35.09 -15.21 21.80
N HIS A 8 -34.85 -16.23 22.63
CA HIS A 8 -33.49 -16.70 22.92
C HIS A 8 -32.79 -17.36 21.73
N ARG A 9 -33.51 -18.12 20.90
CA ARG A 9 -32.93 -18.73 19.70
C ARG A 9 -32.57 -17.69 18.63
N HIS A 10 -33.40 -16.66 18.46
CA HIS A 10 -33.12 -15.58 17.52
C HIS A 10 -31.88 -14.75 17.94
N THR A 11 -31.78 -14.37 19.21
CA THR A 11 -30.63 -13.60 19.71
C THR A 11 -29.30 -14.36 19.62
N ALA A 12 -29.30 -15.68 19.87
CA ALA A 12 -28.12 -16.50 19.70
C ALA A 12 -27.68 -16.58 18.23
N ALA A 13 -28.61 -16.88 17.31
CA ALA A 13 -28.32 -16.99 15.89
C ALA A 13 -27.75 -15.68 15.28
N ASP A 14 -28.30 -14.54 15.68
CA ASP A 14 -27.85 -13.21 15.23
C ASP A 14 -26.45 -12.86 15.77
N THR A 15 -26.14 -13.28 17.00
CA THR A 15 -24.82 -13.07 17.59
C THR A 15 -23.75 -13.93 16.89
N TYR A 16 -24.06 -15.21 16.60
CA TYR A 16 -23.14 -16.10 15.89
C TYR A 16 -22.88 -15.66 14.44
N SER A 17 -23.90 -15.17 13.73
CA SER A 17 -23.75 -14.69 12.36
C SER A 17 -22.87 -13.42 12.30
N GLY A 18 -23.05 -12.49 13.25
CA GLY A 18 -22.23 -11.29 13.37
C GLY A 18 -20.76 -11.58 13.63
N VAL A 19 -20.44 -12.48 14.57
CA VAL A 19 -19.04 -12.86 14.87
C VAL A 19 -18.34 -13.48 13.65
N ASN A 20 -19.03 -14.37 12.94
CA ASN A 20 -18.51 -15.01 11.73
C ASN A 20 -18.26 -14.00 10.59
N PHE A 21 -19.11 -12.99 10.45
CA PHE A 21 -18.92 -11.92 9.47
C PHE A 21 -17.65 -11.11 9.75
N PHE A 22 -17.47 -10.62 10.98
CA PHE A 22 -16.29 -9.80 11.33
C PHE A 22 -14.98 -10.59 11.23
N ASP A 23 -14.99 -11.88 11.57
CA ASP A 23 -13.83 -12.73 11.40
C ASP A 23 -13.46 -12.93 9.92
N ARG A 24 -14.46 -13.08 9.04
CA ARG A 24 -14.24 -13.17 7.59
C ARG A 24 -13.70 -11.85 7.02
N VAL A 25 -14.29 -10.72 7.39
CA VAL A 25 -13.83 -9.38 6.95
C VAL A 25 -12.39 -9.15 7.40
N ARG A 26 -12.04 -9.48 8.64
CA ARG A 26 -10.67 -9.34 9.15
C ARG A 26 -9.67 -10.20 8.38
N SER A 27 -10.04 -11.44 8.08
CA SER A 27 -9.19 -12.35 7.29
C SER A 27 -8.94 -11.82 5.88
N VAL A 28 -9.99 -11.36 5.20
CA VAL A 28 -9.88 -10.76 3.86
C VAL A 28 -9.04 -9.49 3.90
N ALA A 29 -9.28 -8.61 4.88
CA ALA A 29 -8.48 -7.40 5.08
C ALA A 29 -6.99 -7.74 5.29
N GLY A 30 -6.69 -8.74 6.13
CA GLY A 30 -5.33 -9.22 6.36
C GLY A 30 -4.67 -9.73 5.07
N ALA A 31 -5.37 -10.52 4.26
CA ALA A 31 -4.86 -11.02 2.99
C ALA A 31 -4.57 -9.89 2.00
N ILE A 32 -5.46 -8.90 1.89
CA ILE A 32 -5.26 -7.73 1.03
C ILE A 32 -4.05 -6.90 1.50
N LEU A 33 -3.87 -6.72 2.82
CA LEU A 33 -2.72 -6.02 3.37
C LEU A 33 -1.40 -6.75 3.08
N MET A 34 -1.37 -8.07 3.15
CA MET A 34 -0.18 -8.85 2.75
C MET A 34 0.13 -8.66 1.27
N ALA A 35 -0.88 -8.77 0.40
CA ALA A 35 -0.71 -8.59 -1.04
C ALA A 35 -0.25 -7.17 -1.39
N SER A 36 -0.81 -6.15 -0.73
CA SER A 36 -0.40 -4.75 -0.85
C SER A 36 1.05 -4.56 -0.40
N GLY A 37 1.43 -5.07 0.78
CA GLY A 37 2.82 -5.01 1.25
C GLY A 37 3.79 -5.68 0.27
N ALA A 38 3.45 -6.85 -0.26
CA ALA A 38 4.27 -7.54 -1.26
C ALA A 38 4.38 -6.72 -2.57
N ALA A 39 3.28 -6.17 -3.05
CA ALA A 39 3.26 -5.31 -4.23
C ALA A 39 4.11 -4.05 -4.05
N SER A 40 4.15 -3.48 -2.84
CA SER A 40 5.01 -2.33 -2.53
C SER A 40 6.51 -2.67 -2.58
N ILE A 41 6.89 -3.85 -2.09
CA ILE A 41 8.28 -4.35 -2.13
C ILE A 41 8.69 -4.62 -3.57
N VAL A 42 7.84 -5.31 -4.34
CA VAL A 42 8.12 -5.55 -5.77
C VAL A 42 8.18 -4.23 -6.51
N GLY A 43 7.22 -3.33 -6.27
CA GLY A 43 7.17 -2.01 -6.88
C GLY A 43 8.38 -1.15 -6.58
N SER A 44 9.00 -1.26 -5.40
CA SER A 44 10.22 -0.53 -5.07
C SER A 44 11.47 -1.04 -5.79
N MET A 45 11.47 -2.32 -6.19
CA MET A 45 12.53 -2.93 -6.99
C MET A 45 12.40 -2.64 -8.48
N LEU A 46 11.22 -2.23 -8.95
CA LEU A 46 10.98 -1.91 -10.35
C LEU A 46 11.42 -0.48 -10.69
N ASP A 47 11.50 -0.21 -11.99
CA ASP A 47 11.78 1.11 -12.52
C ASP A 47 10.73 2.12 -12.05
N TRP A 48 11.19 3.23 -11.48
CA TRP A 48 10.33 4.34 -11.01
C TRP A 48 10.26 5.50 -11.99
N VAL A 49 11.37 5.73 -12.70
CA VAL A 49 11.46 6.74 -13.75
C VAL A 49 11.98 6.11 -15.03
N THR A 50 11.22 6.26 -16.11
CA THR A 50 11.73 5.99 -17.45
C THR A 50 12.06 7.32 -18.11
N ILE A 51 13.32 7.49 -18.48
CA ILE A 51 13.81 8.67 -19.18
C ILE A 51 13.63 8.39 -20.67
N THR A 52 12.69 9.09 -21.31
CA THR A 52 12.54 8.95 -22.76
C THR A 52 13.70 9.73 -23.40
N PRO A 53 14.59 9.09 -24.19
CA PRO A 53 15.63 9.82 -24.88
C PRO A 53 15.01 10.88 -25.80
N PRO A 54 15.66 12.05 -25.96
CA PRO A 54 15.18 13.08 -26.86
C PRO A 54 15.05 12.52 -28.28
N PRO A 55 14.09 13.03 -29.09
CA PRO A 55 13.90 12.54 -30.46
C PRO A 55 15.21 12.65 -31.24
N LYS A 56 15.54 11.62 -32.04
CA LYS A 56 16.74 11.60 -32.89
C LYS A 56 16.87 12.93 -33.62
N LEU A 57 18.07 13.52 -33.56
CA LEU A 57 18.36 14.79 -34.21
C LEU A 57 17.98 14.69 -35.70
N ARG A 58 17.20 15.65 -36.21
CA ARG A 58 16.87 15.69 -37.65
C ARG A 58 18.18 15.80 -38.46
N PRO A 59 18.25 15.27 -39.69
CA PRO A 59 19.48 15.23 -40.51
C PRO A 59 20.35 16.49 -40.48
N PRO A 60 19.81 17.72 -40.64
CA PRO A 60 20.66 18.92 -40.65
C PRO A 60 21.40 19.19 -39.33
N LEU A 61 20.89 18.72 -38.18
CA LEU A 61 21.52 18.92 -36.87
C LEU A 61 22.61 17.89 -36.56
N ARG A 62 22.47 16.68 -37.10
CA ARG A 62 23.49 15.62 -36.99
C ARG A 62 24.75 15.97 -37.80
N GLU A 63 24.57 16.61 -38.95
CA GLU A 63 25.66 17.08 -39.81
C GLU A 63 26.42 18.29 -39.22
N MET A 64 25.78 19.06 -38.33
CA MET A 64 26.42 20.14 -37.56
C MET A 64 27.27 19.65 -36.38
N GLY A 65 27.53 18.34 -36.27
CA GLY A 65 28.39 17.76 -35.23
C GLY A 65 27.74 17.70 -33.84
N MET A 66 26.43 17.94 -33.72
CA MET A 66 25.73 17.79 -32.46
C MET A 66 25.56 16.30 -32.13
N GLN A 67 26.05 15.91 -30.95
CA GLN A 67 25.93 14.53 -30.46
C GLN A 67 24.50 14.21 -30.05
N GLU A 68 24.01 13.03 -30.46
CA GLU A 68 22.80 12.46 -29.87
C GLU A 68 23.07 12.17 -28.39
N VAL A 69 22.28 12.80 -27.51
CA VAL A 69 22.31 12.47 -26.08
C VAL A 69 21.82 11.03 -25.93
N LYS A 70 22.73 10.12 -25.56
CA LYS A 70 22.37 8.73 -25.24
C LYS A 70 21.36 8.78 -24.09
N GLY A 71 20.20 8.14 -24.28
CA GLY A 71 19.24 7.96 -23.19
C GLY A 71 19.92 7.24 -22.03
N SER A 72 19.77 7.78 -20.82
CA SER A 72 20.19 7.11 -19.60
C SER A 72 19.28 5.91 -19.33
N GLU A 73 19.84 4.84 -18.76
CA GLU A 73 19.10 3.64 -18.38
C GLU A 73 17.98 3.97 -17.37
N PRO A 74 16.86 3.21 -17.39
CA PRO A 74 15.77 3.43 -16.45
C PRO A 74 16.26 3.28 -15.00
N PHE A 75 15.72 4.12 -14.11
CA PHE A 75 16.19 4.22 -12.73
C PHE A 75 15.21 3.52 -11.79
N SER A 76 15.71 2.57 -11.01
CA SER A 76 14.91 1.84 -10.04
C SER A 76 14.73 2.63 -8.74
N GLY A 77 13.66 2.34 -7.98
CA GLY A 77 13.43 2.98 -6.69
C GLY A 77 14.55 2.74 -5.68
N ILE A 78 15.18 1.56 -5.73
CA ILE A 78 16.31 1.20 -4.85
C ILE A 78 17.55 2.05 -5.16
N GLU A 79 17.82 2.36 -6.42
CA GLU A 79 18.93 3.22 -6.84
C GLU A 79 18.73 4.68 -6.43
N ALA A 80 17.47 5.13 -6.31
CA ALA A 80 17.10 6.43 -5.76
C ALA A 80 17.28 6.52 -4.23
N GLY A 81 17.47 5.39 -3.54
CA GLY A 81 17.54 5.32 -2.08
C GLY A 81 16.15 5.26 -1.42
N ASP A 82 15.15 5.93 -2.00
CA ASP A 82 13.79 6.00 -1.46
C ASP A 82 13.02 4.66 -1.54
N GLY A 83 13.38 3.80 -2.49
CA GLY A 83 12.82 2.46 -2.62
C GLY A 83 13.12 1.53 -1.43
N TRP A 84 14.18 1.79 -0.65
CA TRP A 84 14.47 1.04 0.59
C TRP A 84 13.45 1.34 1.70
N TRP A 85 13.02 2.59 1.81
CA TRP A 85 11.99 2.99 2.77
C TRP A 85 10.64 2.37 2.43
N VAL A 86 10.29 2.34 1.13
CA VAL A 86 9.08 1.65 0.64
C VAL A 86 9.15 0.16 0.94
N ALA A 87 10.26 -0.51 0.64
CA ALA A 87 10.43 -1.93 0.91
C ALA A 87 10.31 -2.23 2.43
N GLY A 88 10.97 -1.44 3.27
CA GLY A 88 10.91 -1.57 4.73
C GLY A 88 9.48 -1.40 5.27
N ALA A 89 8.77 -0.37 4.80
CA ALA A 89 7.36 -0.15 5.16
C ALA A 89 6.45 -1.30 4.67
N GLY A 90 6.71 -1.85 3.48
CA GLY A 90 6.02 -3.02 2.95
C GLY A 90 6.19 -4.26 3.83
N VAL A 91 7.40 -4.51 4.33
CA VAL A 91 7.66 -5.62 5.28
C VAL A 91 6.90 -5.41 6.58
N ILE A 92 6.91 -4.19 7.14
CA ILE A 92 6.14 -3.86 8.35
C ILE A 92 4.65 -4.13 8.12
N MET A 93 4.11 -3.75 6.96
CA MET A 93 2.71 -3.98 6.62
C MET A 93 2.36 -5.48 6.57
N ILE A 94 3.20 -6.32 5.95
CA ILE A 94 3.01 -7.78 5.92
C ILE A 94 3.02 -8.36 7.33
N LEU A 95 3.99 -7.97 8.17
CA LEU A 95 4.09 -8.44 9.55
C LEU A 95 2.87 -8.01 10.38
N ALA A 96 2.42 -6.77 10.21
CA ALA A 96 1.22 -6.26 10.85
C ALA A 96 -0.03 -7.02 10.40
N ALA A 97 -0.17 -7.30 9.10
CA ALA A 97 -1.26 -8.09 8.56
C ALA A 97 -1.29 -9.52 9.12
N GLY A 98 -0.14 -10.19 9.18
CA GLY A 98 -0.01 -11.51 9.81
C GLY A 98 -0.38 -11.49 11.28
N MET A 99 0.07 -10.47 12.02
CA MET A 99 -0.29 -10.31 13.42
C MET A 99 -1.77 -9.97 13.61
N LEU A 100 -2.42 -9.23 12.71
CA LEU A 100 -3.86 -8.96 12.76
C LEU A 100 -4.68 -10.26 12.66
N MET A 101 -4.22 -11.20 11.82
CA MET A 101 -4.87 -12.50 11.64
C MET A 101 -4.64 -13.42 12.85
N LEU A 102 -3.43 -13.42 13.41
CA LEU A 102 -3.05 -14.27 14.56
C LEU A 102 -3.59 -13.75 15.89
N ARG A 103 -3.43 -12.45 16.13
CA ARG A 103 -3.79 -11.75 17.37
C ARG A 103 -4.81 -10.69 17.00
N ARG A 104 -6.11 -11.05 17.11
CA ARG A 104 -7.31 -10.25 16.79
C ARG A 104 -7.37 -8.88 17.52
N ARG A 105 -6.38 -8.03 17.33
CA ARG A 105 -6.17 -6.74 18.00
C ARG A 105 -6.12 -5.66 16.95
N SER A 106 -6.93 -4.61 17.13
CA SER A 106 -6.99 -3.48 16.20
C SER A 106 -5.68 -2.73 16.06
N LEU A 107 -4.77 -2.83 17.04
CA LEU A 107 -3.44 -2.23 16.99
C LEU A 107 -2.69 -2.60 15.70
N TYR A 108 -2.76 -3.86 15.26
CA TYR A 108 -2.02 -4.29 14.08
C TYR A 108 -2.58 -3.71 12.79
N ALA A 109 -3.90 -3.53 12.70
CA ALA A 109 -4.51 -2.79 11.60
C ALA A 109 -4.04 -1.32 11.62
N TRP A 110 -3.97 -0.67 12.79
CA TRP A 110 -3.42 0.69 12.88
C TRP A 110 -1.96 0.79 12.42
N ILE A 111 -1.12 -0.21 12.75
CA ILE A 111 0.28 -0.25 12.28
C ILE A 111 0.32 -0.37 10.75
N ALA A 112 -0.51 -1.25 10.18
CA ALA A 112 -0.61 -1.41 8.73
C ALA A 112 -1.09 -0.12 8.03
N LEU A 113 -2.02 0.62 8.64
CA LEU A 113 -2.46 1.93 8.14
C LEU A 113 -1.29 2.93 8.06
N VAL A 114 -0.52 3.05 9.15
CA VAL A 114 0.62 3.96 9.19
C VAL A 114 1.66 3.59 8.14
N ALA A 115 1.97 2.30 8.00
CA ALA A 115 2.87 1.83 6.96
C ALA A 115 2.37 2.20 5.55
N ALA A 116 1.07 2.03 5.27
CA ALA A 116 0.48 2.39 3.98
C ALA A 116 0.54 3.90 3.72
N MET A 117 0.32 4.73 4.74
CA MET A 117 0.45 6.18 4.64
C MET A 117 1.89 6.62 4.36
N VAL A 118 2.88 5.97 4.99
CA VAL A 118 4.30 6.23 4.71
C VAL A 118 4.65 5.90 3.26
N ILE A 119 4.24 4.72 2.77
CA ILE A 119 4.45 4.32 1.37
C ILE A 119 3.80 5.33 0.40
N GLY A 120 2.54 5.70 0.65
CA GLY A 120 1.83 6.68 -0.16
C GLY A 120 2.48 8.07 -0.13
N GLY A 121 2.98 8.50 1.03
CA GLY A 121 3.67 9.77 1.21
C GLY A 121 4.98 9.86 0.43
N ILE A 122 5.81 8.81 0.49
CA ILE A 122 7.06 8.71 -0.30
C ILE A 122 6.72 8.76 -1.79
N THR A 123 5.79 7.90 -2.21
CA THR A 123 5.36 7.83 -3.61
C THR A 123 4.86 9.18 -4.13
N PHE A 124 4.07 9.90 -3.35
CA PHE A 124 3.57 11.22 -3.72
C PHE A 124 4.69 12.27 -3.82
N ALA A 125 5.68 12.23 -2.91
CA ALA A 125 6.85 13.09 -2.97
C ALA A 125 7.67 12.85 -4.25
N ASP A 126 7.88 11.57 -4.60
CA ASP A 126 8.63 11.19 -5.80
C ASP A 126 7.88 11.54 -7.09
N PHE A 127 6.56 11.32 -7.13
CA PHE A 127 5.73 11.78 -8.25
C PHE A 127 5.83 13.29 -8.47
N ARG A 128 5.89 14.07 -7.39
CA ARG A 128 6.05 15.53 -7.48
C ARG A 128 7.47 15.90 -7.94
N ALA A 129 8.50 15.19 -7.47
CA ALA A 129 9.89 15.43 -7.85
C ALA A 129 10.15 15.17 -9.35
N ILE A 130 9.49 14.17 -9.95
CA ILE A 130 9.58 13.87 -11.40
C ILE A 130 9.09 15.06 -12.27
N GLY A 131 8.22 15.92 -11.75
CA GLY A 131 7.71 17.11 -12.44
C GLY A 131 8.47 18.41 -12.16
N ASP A 132 9.40 18.43 -11.20
CA ASP A 132 10.07 19.65 -10.72
C ASP A 132 11.57 19.64 -11.05
N LEU A 133 11.91 20.26 -12.19
CA LEU A 133 13.27 20.40 -12.74
C LEU A 133 14.22 21.23 -11.85
N GLY A 134 13.73 21.80 -10.74
CA GLY A 134 14.51 22.62 -9.80
C GLY A 134 15.15 21.85 -8.64
N SER A 135 14.82 20.56 -8.45
CA SER A 135 15.28 19.78 -7.30
C SER A 135 16.65 19.12 -7.52
N GLY A 136 17.35 18.77 -6.43
CA GLY A 136 18.71 18.20 -6.46
C GLY A 136 18.87 16.90 -7.26
N LEU A 137 17.78 16.28 -7.70
CA LEU A 137 17.73 15.17 -8.66
C LEU A 137 18.15 15.62 -10.07
N SER A 138 17.67 16.77 -10.54
CA SER A 138 18.00 17.32 -11.87
C SER A 138 19.47 17.72 -12.00
N ARG A 139 20.10 18.15 -10.89
CA ARG A 139 21.53 18.48 -10.86
C ARG A 139 22.45 17.24 -10.84
N ARG A 140 21.92 16.07 -10.47
CA ARG A 140 22.66 14.79 -10.48
C ARG A 140 22.48 14.01 -11.77
N MET A 141 21.40 14.23 -12.52
CA MET A 141 21.04 13.33 -13.61
C MET A 141 21.46 13.77 -15.01
N ASP A 142 21.91 15.01 -15.27
CA ASP A 142 22.35 15.43 -16.62
C ASP A 142 21.31 15.09 -17.73
N ILE A 143 20.01 15.06 -17.37
CA ILE A 143 18.93 14.58 -18.25
C ILE A 143 18.43 15.72 -19.12
N VAL A 144 18.58 15.53 -20.43
CA VAL A 144 17.90 16.30 -21.49
C VAL A 144 16.73 15.46 -22.01
N GLY A 145 15.62 15.39 -21.26
CA GLY A 145 14.46 14.56 -21.65
C GLY A 145 13.24 14.67 -20.73
N LEU A 146 12.05 14.32 -21.24
CA LEU A 146 10.80 14.25 -20.48
C LEU A 146 10.82 12.99 -19.59
N ALA A 147 10.87 13.19 -18.27
CA ALA A 147 10.73 12.10 -17.30
C ALA A 147 9.25 11.66 -17.22
N LYS A 148 8.99 10.36 -17.36
CA LYS A 148 7.64 9.78 -17.20
C LYS A 148 7.63 8.82 -16.03
N PRO A 149 6.57 8.84 -15.19
CA PRO A 149 6.39 7.83 -14.16
C PRO A 149 6.21 6.47 -14.81
N SER A 150 6.93 5.47 -14.29
CA SER A 150 6.92 4.10 -14.82
C SER A 150 6.12 3.15 -13.94
N LEU A 151 6.12 1.87 -14.30
CA LEU A 151 5.26 0.85 -13.70
C LEU A 151 5.53 0.62 -12.21
N GLY A 152 6.79 0.79 -11.74
CA GLY A 152 7.16 0.61 -10.34
C GLY A 152 6.45 1.61 -9.43
N ILE A 153 6.58 2.91 -9.69
CA ILE A 153 5.98 3.96 -8.85
C ILE A 153 4.44 3.91 -8.90
N ALA A 154 3.85 3.53 -10.03
CA ALA A 154 2.40 3.31 -10.16
C ALA A 154 1.92 2.11 -9.32
N LEU A 155 2.68 1.01 -9.30
CA LEU A 155 2.37 -0.17 -8.49
C LEU A 155 2.47 0.14 -7.00
N VAL A 156 3.50 0.88 -6.58
CA VAL A 156 3.65 1.33 -5.19
C VAL A 156 2.47 2.24 -4.78
N ALA A 157 2.08 3.20 -5.62
CA ALA A 157 0.92 4.06 -5.35
C ALA A 157 -0.38 3.26 -5.20
N ALA A 158 -0.64 2.33 -6.12
CA ALA A 158 -1.81 1.46 -6.05
C ALA A 158 -1.81 0.61 -4.78
N SER A 159 -0.64 0.07 -4.41
CA SER A 159 -0.48 -0.72 -3.19
C SER A 159 -0.81 0.09 -1.94
N ALA A 160 -0.35 1.34 -1.84
CA ALA A 160 -0.62 2.22 -0.70
C ALA A 160 -2.12 2.50 -0.54
N LEU A 161 -2.82 2.83 -1.64
CA LEU A 161 -4.25 3.08 -1.62
C LEU A 161 -5.05 1.85 -1.18
N VAL A 162 -4.75 0.70 -1.77
CA VAL A 162 -5.39 -0.57 -1.39
C VAL A 162 -5.09 -0.91 0.08
N GLY A 163 -3.87 -0.66 0.54
CA GLY A 163 -3.44 -0.87 1.92
C GLY A 163 -4.23 -0.01 2.91
N ILE A 164 -4.45 1.27 2.60
CA ILE A 164 -5.25 2.18 3.43
C ILE A 164 -6.69 1.66 3.57
N VAL A 165 -7.33 1.28 2.47
CA VAL A 165 -8.71 0.78 2.47
C VAL A 165 -8.83 -0.53 3.25
N ALA A 166 -7.94 -1.49 2.99
CA ALA A 166 -7.93 -2.77 3.67
C ALA A 166 -7.67 -2.61 5.18
N SER A 167 -6.78 -1.69 5.55
CA SER A 167 -6.53 -1.37 6.94
C SER A 167 -7.76 -0.77 7.63
N GLY A 168 -8.48 0.13 6.96
CA GLY A 168 -9.76 0.66 7.46
C GLY A 168 -10.78 -0.45 7.74
N ALA A 169 -10.91 -1.41 6.82
CA ALA A 169 -11.76 -2.58 7.01
C ALA A 169 -11.29 -3.45 8.20
N GLY A 170 -9.98 -3.64 8.36
CA GLY A 170 -9.41 -4.37 9.50
C GLY A 170 -9.65 -3.70 10.85
N ILE A 171 -9.58 -2.36 10.90
CA ILE A 171 -9.92 -1.58 12.10
C ILE A 171 -11.40 -1.74 12.43
N ALA A 172 -12.28 -1.55 11.45
CA ALA A 172 -13.74 -1.68 11.61
C ALA A 172 -14.14 -3.10 12.05
N ALA A 173 -13.46 -4.13 11.55
CA ALA A 173 -13.71 -5.53 11.90
C ALA A 173 -13.11 -5.97 13.25
N THR A 174 -12.49 -5.05 14.00
CA THR A 174 -11.86 -5.35 15.29
C THR A 174 -12.22 -4.31 16.36
N PRO A 175 -13.48 -4.27 16.84
CA PRO A 175 -13.92 -3.31 17.85
C PRO A 175 -13.15 -3.49 19.18
N ARG A 176 -12.82 -2.38 19.85
CA ARG A 176 -12.17 -2.39 21.18
C ARG A 176 -13.14 -2.58 22.34
N THR A 177 -14.43 -2.42 22.10
CA THR A 177 -15.47 -2.49 23.14
C THR A 177 -15.80 -3.96 23.43
N PRO A 178 -15.66 -4.43 24.68
CA PRO A 178 -16.29 -5.67 25.08
C PRO A 178 -17.80 -5.52 24.90
N LEU A 179 -18.44 -6.51 24.29
CA LEU A 179 -19.90 -6.64 24.32
C LEU A 179 -20.37 -6.49 25.78
N PRO A 180 -21.45 -5.73 26.05
CA PRO A 180 -21.89 -5.45 27.42
C PRO A 180 -21.98 -6.75 28.23
N LYS A 181 -21.16 -6.83 29.29
CA LYS A 181 -21.17 -7.94 30.25
C LYS A 181 -22.51 -7.91 30.98
N GLY A 182 -23.45 -8.77 30.58
CA GLY A 182 -24.74 -8.83 31.26
C GLY A 182 -25.79 -9.86 30.78
N GLN A 183 -25.52 -10.70 29.76
CA GLN A 183 -26.55 -11.63 29.25
C GLN A 183 -26.13 -13.11 29.14
N PHE A 184 -25.05 -13.52 29.81
CA PHE A 184 -24.70 -14.95 29.91
C PHE A 184 -24.62 -15.37 31.38
N THR A 185 -25.78 -15.48 32.04
CA THR A 185 -25.95 -16.50 33.08
C THR A 185 -26.22 -17.82 32.36
N TYR A 186 -25.24 -18.71 32.34
CA TYR A 186 -25.48 -20.10 31.99
C TYR A 186 -26.36 -20.70 33.10
N PRO A 187 -27.55 -21.26 32.81
CA PRO A 187 -28.18 -22.17 33.75
C PRO A 187 -27.31 -23.42 33.85
N SER A 188 -26.78 -23.65 35.05
CA SER A 188 -26.16 -24.92 35.47
C SER A 188 -27.19 -26.04 35.50
#